data_AF-A0A8J2IAS4-F1
#
_entry.id   AF-A0A8J2IAS4-F1
#
_cell.length_a   1.000
_cell.length_b   1.000
_cell.length_c   1.000
_cell.angle_alpha   90.00
_cell.angle_beta   90.00
_cell.angle_gamma   90.00
#
_symmetry.space_group_name_H-M   'P 1'
#
loop_
_entity.id
_entity.type
_entity.pdbx_description
1 polymer ?
#
loop_
_entity_poly.entity_id
_entity_poly.type
_entity_poly.pdbx_seq_one_letter_code
_entity_poly.pdbx_strand_id
1 'polypeptide(L)'
;MSQVIGETTLLSLPIELRLEIVGYALEQPDAGLIRTLTARKTRRFTIDEGYKPSTNLSIRLVCRQFYTEFSRIAIQKTLLVLSKDSTLVANQQPDEFLRDVKKLRFCCNHEDITEWQEYVLNKQCMHLDELDLVISLDGSANRKALIGLFRRLRNVKQVKLLFPDPHECIQLIGELLKEDHFQRYDAPNAPNLESTWWKWNYDVDSSWAVFVAQEPKPIMAEEDYMLLMKPEVDYIMNYMVEAYSEFSCSVS
;
A
#
# COMPACT_ATOMS: atom_id res chain seq x y z
N MET A 1 -29.23 -18.43 49.07
CA MET A 1 -29.53 -18.20 47.65
C MET A 1 -28.24 -17.82 46.96
N SER A 2 -27.63 -18.77 46.28
CA SER A 2 -26.35 -18.59 45.59
C SER A 2 -26.62 -17.80 44.31
N GLN A 3 -26.12 -16.56 44.22
CA GLN A 3 -26.09 -15.84 42.95
C GLN A 3 -25.18 -16.64 42.02
N VAL A 4 -25.77 -17.34 41.06
CA VAL A 4 -25.04 -17.89 39.92
C VAL A 4 -24.59 -16.68 39.11
N ILE A 5 -23.33 -16.29 39.28
CA ILE A 5 -22.68 -15.37 38.36
C ILE A 5 -22.65 -16.12 37.03
N GLY A 6 -23.58 -15.80 36.13
CA GLY A 6 -23.64 -16.42 34.82
C GLY A 6 -22.31 -16.18 34.12
N GLU A 7 -21.62 -17.25 33.76
CA GLU A 7 -20.36 -17.16 33.01
C GLU A 7 -20.65 -16.43 31.69
N THR A 8 -20.14 -15.21 31.57
CA THR A 8 -20.19 -14.44 30.32
C THR A 8 -19.28 -15.11 29.32
N THR A 9 -19.86 -15.80 28.35
CA THR A 9 -19.13 -16.39 27.22
C THR A 9 -19.08 -15.40 26.06
N LEU A 10 -18.10 -15.54 25.16
CA LEU A 10 -18.01 -14.66 23.98
C LEU A 10 -19.33 -14.63 23.20
N LEU A 11 -20.03 -15.76 23.06
CA LEU A 11 -21.30 -15.87 22.33
C LEU A 11 -22.48 -15.21 23.04
N SER A 12 -22.37 -14.91 24.34
CA SER A 12 -23.38 -14.16 25.09
C SER A 12 -23.31 -12.64 24.87
N LEU A 13 -22.25 -12.15 24.21
CA LEU A 13 -22.08 -10.74 23.91
C LEU A 13 -22.90 -10.30 22.67
N PRO A 14 -23.36 -9.05 22.63
CA PRO A 14 -23.89 -8.42 21.41
C PRO A 14 -22.94 -8.58 20.22
N ILE A 15 -23.49 -8.72 19.01
CA ILE A 15 -22.70 -8.96 17.79
C ILE A 15 -21.67 -7.86 17.56
N GLU A 16 -21.98 -6.62 17.91
CA GLU A 16 -21.11 -5.46 17.77
C GLU A 16 -19.82 -5.64 18.58
N LEU A 17 -19.93 -6.02 19.86
CA LEU A 17 -18.77 -6.27 20.72
C LEU A 17 -17.97 -7.50 20.25
N ARG A 18 -18.66 -8.52 19.73
CA ARG A 18 -17.99 -9.72 19.19
C ARG A 18 -17.17 -9.36 17.94
N LEU A 19 -17.71 -8.51 17.07
CA LEU A 19 -17.01 -8.02 15.88
C LEU A 19 -15.83 -7.13 16.25
N GLU A 20 -15.93 -6.29 17.27
CA GLU A 20 -14.78 -5.51 17.76
C GLU A 20 -13.67 -6.39 18.33
N ILE A 21 -14.03 -7.34 19.19
CA ILE A 21 -13.06 -8.29 19.78
C ILE A 21 -12.34 -9.07 18.68
N VAL A 22 -13.11 -9.62 17.73
CA VAL A 22 -12.56 -10.35 16.58
C VAL A 22 -11.74 -9.42 15.70
N GLY A 23 -12.20 -8.20 15.46
CA GLY A 23 -11.49 -7.19 14.70
C GLY A 23 -10.11 -6.89 15.27
N TYR A 24 -10.00 -6.78 16.60
CA TYR A 24 -8.74 -6.60 17.33
C TYR A 24 -7.85 -7.85 17.26
N ALA A 25 -8.43 -9.04 17.51
CA ALA A 25 -7.69 -10.30 17.49
C ALA A 25 -7.08 -10.64 16.11
N LEU A 26 -7.67 -10.11 15.04
CA LEU A 26 -7.24 -10.33 13.66
C LEU A 26 -6.29 -9.26 13.12
N GLU A 27 -5.89 -8.27 13.93
CA GLU A 27 -4.93 -7.25 13.47
C GLU A 27 -3.54 -7.86 13.27
N GLN A 28 -2.97 -7.57 12.10
CA GLN A 28 -1.69 -8.12 11.66
C GLN A 28 -0.73 -7.00 11.29
N PRO A 29 -0.08 -6.35 12.27
CA PRO A 29 0.99 -5.40 11.98
C PRO A 29 2.17 -6.15 11.33
N ASP A 30 2.67 -5.62 10.21
CA ASP A 30 3.88 -6.08 9.50
C ASP A 30 3.95 -7.57 9.12
N ALA A 31 2.81 -8.27 9.08
CA ALA A 31 2.78 -9.69 8.77
C ALA A 31 3.27 -9.97 7.34
N GLY A 32 3.99 -11.07 7.13
CA GLY A 32 4.38 -11.53 5.79
C GLY A 32 5.67 -10.94 5.21
N LEU A 33 6.47 -10.19 5.99
CA LEU A 33 7.83 -9.78 5.62
C LEU A 33 8.84 -10.22 6.67
N ILE A 34 9.98 -10.72 6.20
CA ILE A 34 11.18 -10.96 7.00
C ILE A 34 12.14 -9.81 6.76
N ARG A 35 12.56 -9.17 7.85
CA ARG A 35 13.64 -8.18 7.82
C ARG A 35 14.97 -8.89 7.97
N THR A 36 15.80 -8.86 6.93
CA THR A 36 17.17 -9.37 6.98
C THR A 36 18.17 -8.22 6.98
N LEU A 37 19.13 -8.28 7.90
CA LEU A 37 20.29 -7.39 7.88
C LEU A 37 21.35 -8.04 7.00
N THR A 38 21.71 -7.39 5.90
CA THR A 38 22.83 -7.87 5.09
C THR A 38 24.16 -7.47 5.72
N ALA A 39 25.25 -8.14 5.36
CA ALA A 39 26.61 -7.84 5.83
C ALA A 39 27.06 -6.39 5.57
N ARG A 40 26.40 -5.67 4.65
CA ARG A 40 26.64 -4.24 4.36
C ARG A 40 25.80 -3.28 5.22
N LYS A 41 25.13 -3.76 6.27
CA LYS A 41 24.16 -3.00 7.09
C LYS A 41 22.97 -2.44 6.30
N THR A 42 22.78 -2.83 5.04
CA THR A 42 21.56 -2.51 4.30
C THR A 42 20.44 -3.46 4.71
N ARG A 43 19.30 -2.89 5.08
CA ARG A 43 18.08 -3.62 5.44
C ARG A 43 17.46 -4.16 4.17
N ARG A 44 17.43 -5.48 4.00
CA ARG A 44 16.70 -6.13 2.90
C ARG A 44 15.47 -6.80 3.48
N PHE A 45 14.30 -6.44 2.96
CA PHE A 45 13.10 -7.17 3.30
C PHE A 45 12.86 -8.22 2.23
N THR A 46 12.45 -9.39 2.67
CA THR A 46 12.00 -10.48 1.81
C THR A 46 10.61 -10.90 2.26
N ILE A 47 9.82 -11.43 1.35
CA ILE A 47 8.55 -12.06 1.72
C ILE A 47 8.86 -13.18 2.72
N ASP A 48 8.07 -13.28 3.77
CA ASP A 48 8.08 -14.45 4.63
C ASP A 48 7.43 -15.62 3.89
N GLU A 49 8.23 -16.56 3.39
CA GLU A 49 7.73 -17.78 2.75
C GLU A 49 6.91 -18.66 3.72
N GLY A 50 7.14 -18.51 5.02
CA GLY A 50 6.37 -19.16 6.08
C GLY A 50 5.01 -18.49 6.35
N TYR A 51 4.78 -17.27 5.85
CA TYR A 51 3.54 -16.56 6.08
C TYR A 51 2.39 -17.22 5.35
N LYS A 52 1.34 -17.54 6.12
CA LYS A 52 0.11 -18.14 5.61
C LYS A 52 -1.07 -17.30 6.07
N PRO A 53 -1.81 -16.67 5.15
CA PRO A 53 -3.08 -16.01 5.48
C PRO A 53 -4.07 -16.93 6.20
N SER A 54 -3.96 -18.25 5.98
CA SER A 54 -4.80 -19.25 6.63
C SER A 54 -4.71 -19.23 8.16
N THR A 55 -3.60 -18.76 8.74
CA THR A 55 -3.46 -18.62 10.20
C THR A 55 -4.48 -17.62 10.75
N ASN A 56 -4.67 -16.48 10.09
CA ASN A 56 -5.65 -15.47 10.51
C ASN A 56 -7.08 -15.91 10.17
N LEU A 57 -7.26 -16.57 9.02
CA LEU A 57 -8.55 -17.10 8.59
C LEU A 57 -9.01 -18.31 9.42
N SER A 58 -8.15 -18.88 10.26
CA SER A 58 -8.46 -20.06 11.09
C SER A 58 -9.62 -19.84 12.06
N ILE A 59 -9.90 -18.58 12.44
CA ILE A 59 -11.06 -18.23 13.27
C ILE A 59 -12.39 -18.70 12.65
N ARG A 60 -12.44 -18.79 11.31
CA ARG A 60 -13.61 -19.25 10.55
C ARG A 60 -13.85 -20.75 10.71
N LEU A 61 -12.85 -21.50 11.17
CA LEU A 61 -12.90 -22.95 11.31
C LEU A 61 -13.28 -23.41 12.73
N VAL A 62 -13.45 -22.47 13.68
CA VAL A 62 -13.78 -22.80 15.08
C VAL A 62 -15.15 -23.47 15.19
N CYS A 63 -16.19 -22.84 14.65
CA CYS A 63 -17.53 -23.41 14.57
C CYS A 63 -18.36 -22.75 13.47
N ARG A 64 -19.56 -23.28 13.19
CA ARG A 64 -20.47 -22.75 12.16
C ARG A 64 -20.85 -21.29 12.41
N GLN A 65 -21.07 -20.91 13.67
CA GLN A 65 -21.44 -19.54 14.02
C GLN A 65 -20.31 -18.55 13.67
N PHE A 66 -19.07 -18.88 14.03
CA PHE A 66 -17.89 -18.08 13.69
C PHE A 66 -17.69 -17.98 12.18
N TYR A 67 -17.91 -19.08 11.45
CA TYR A 67 -17.87 -19.06 9.99
C TYR A 67 -18.86 -18.04 9.42
N THR A 68 -20.12 -18.09 9.85
CA THR A 68 -21.16 -17.20 9.32
C THR A 68 -20.95 -15.75 9.73
N GLU A 69 -20.60 -15.48 10.98
CA GLU A 69 -20.51 -14.12 11.51
C GLU A 69 -19.18 -13.43 11.18
N PHE A 70 -18.06 -14.17 11.18
CA PHE A 70 -16.74 -13.58 11.12
C PHE A 70 -16.02 -13.76 9.78
N SER A 71 -16.58 -14.51 8.82
CA SER A 71 -15.90 -14.73 7.52
C SER A 71 -15.52 -13.43 6.83
N ARG A 72 -16.43 -12.46 6.80
CA ARG A 72 -16.20 -11.18 6.14
C ARG A 72 -15.11 -10.36 6.83
N ILE A 73 -15.23 -10.13 8.14
CA ILE A 73 -14.23 -9.37 8.91
C ILE A 73 -12.86 -10.06 8.91
N ALA A 74 -12.84 -11.41 8.94
CA ALA A 74 -11.61 -12.19 8.82
C ALA A 74 -10.90 -11.93 7.50
N ILE A 75 -11.61 -11.93 6.37
CA ILE A 75 -11.03 -11.62 5.05
C ILE A 75 -10.55 -10.16 5.01
N GLN A 76 -11.36 -9.22 5.48
CA GLN A 76 -11.04 -7.78 5.46
C GLN A 76 -9.80 -7.43 6.30
N LYS A 77 -9.63 -8.07 7.46
CA LYS A 77 -8.49 -7.80 8.36
C LYS A 77 -7.22 -8.54 7.97
N THR A 78 -7.33 -9.62 7.19
CA THR A 78 -6.19 -10.43 6.76
C THR A 78 -5.42 -9.76 5.63
N LEU A 79 -4.10 -9.64 5.79
CA LEU A 79 -3.22 -9.27 4.69
C LEU A 79 -3.03 -10.46 3.75
N LEU A 80 -3.57 -10.38 2.53
CA LEU A 80 -3.31 -11.38 1.50
C LEU A 80 -2.00 -11.04 0.78
N VAL A 81 -1.16 -12.05 0.57
CA VAL A 81 0.12 -11.89 -0.15
C VAL A 81 0.01 -12.62 -1.48
N LEU A 82 0.25 -11.89 -2.56
CA LEU A 82 0.34 -12.44 -3.91
C LEU A 82 1.80 -12.44 -4.34
N SER A 83 2.30 -13.62 -4.71
CA SER A 83 3.58 -13.78 -5.39
C SER A 83 3.45 -13.53 -6.89
N LYS A 84 4.58 -13.40 -7.58
CA LYS A 84 4.68 -13.07 -9.01
C LYS A 84 3.82 -13.97 -9.93
N ASP A 85 3.63 -15.24 -9.57
CA ASP A 85 2.85 -16.20 -10.38
C ASP A 85 1.38 -16.34 -9.94
N SER A 86 0.96 -15.59 -8.91
CA SER A 86 -0.36 -15.72 -8.31
C SER A 86 -1.43 -14.84 -8.96
N THR A 87 -1.09 -14.01 -9.93
CA THR A 87 -2.03 -13.13 -10.66
C THR A 87 -3.13 -13.93 -11.35
N LEU A 88 -2.77 -15.05 -11.98
CA LEU A 88 -3.74 -15.97 -12.61
C LEU A 88 -4.74 -16.52 -11.59
N VAL A 89 -4.26 -16.91 -10.40
CA VAL A 89 -5.10 -17.46 -9.33
C VAL A 89 -6.03 -16.39 -8.76
N ALA A 90 -5.52 -15.16 -8.59
CA ALA A 90 -6.31 -14.03 -8.14
C ALA A 90 -7.41 -13.67 -9.15
N ASN A 91 -7.11 -13.73 -10.45
CA ASN A 91 -8.07 -13.45 -11.52
C ASN A 91 -9.23 -14.45 -11.58
N GLN A 92 -9.01 -15.68 -11.11
CA GLN A 92 -10.02 -16.75 -11.03
C GLN A 92 -10.90 -16.67 -9.77
N GLN A 93 -10.58 -15.79 -8.82
CA GLN A 93 -11.41 -15.65 -7.62
C GLN A 93 -12.75 -14.96 -7.94
N PRO A 94 -13.83 -15.35 -7.25
CA PRO A 94 -15.13 -14.70 -7.42
C PRO A 94 -15.10 -13.25 -6.90
N ASP A 95 -15.84 -12.37 -7.56
CA ASP A 95 -15.87 -10.95 -7.23
C ASP A 95 -16.42 -10.68 -5.82
N GLU A 96 -17.30 -11.54 -5.29
CA GLU A 96 -17.80 -11.44 -3.92
C GLU A 96 -16.67 -11.57 -2.90
N PHE A 97 -15.73 -12.49 -3.13
CA PHE A 97 -14.56 -12.66 -2.28
C PHE A 97 -13.61 -11.45 -2.41
N LEU A 98 -13.31 -11.05 -3.65
CA LEU A 98 -12.39 -9.95 -3.93
C LEU A 98 -12.86 -8.61 -3.36
N ARG A 99 -14.19 -8.37 -3.29
CA ARG A 99 -14.79 -7.18 -2.68
C ARG A 99 -14.48 -7.06 -1.18
N ASP A 100 -14.35 -8.18 -0.49
CA ASP A 100 -14.05 -8.25 0.93
C ASP A 100 -12.54 -8.23 1.22
N VAL A 101 -11.68 -8.36 0.21
CA VAL A 101 -10.24 -8.13 0.39
C VAL A 101 -9.98 -6.63 0.59
N LYS A 102 -9.37 -6.25 1.72
CA LYS A 102 -9.01 -4.85 2.03
C LYS A 102 -7.52 -4.60 2.11
N LYS A 103 -6.72 -5.63 2.36
CA LYS A 103 -5.28 -5.54 2.49
C LYS A 103 -4.61 -6.52 1.56
N LEU A 104 -3.80 -6.01 0.65
CA LEU A 104 -3.10 -6.81 -0.34
C LEU A 104 -1.64 -6.40 -0.38
N ARG A 105 -0.75 -7.39 -0.29
CA ARG A 105 0.67 -7.22 -0.63
C ARG A 105 0.96 -7.93 -1.92
N PHE A 106 1.57 -7.22 -2.85
CA PHE A 106 1.93 -7.76 -4.15
C PHE A 106 3.41 -7.57 -4.42
N CYS A 107 4.06 -8.67 -4.78
CA CYS A 107 5.47 -8.66 -5.14
C CYS A 107 5.57 -8.74 -6.65
N CYS A 108 5.88 -7.60 -7.25
CA CYS A 108 5.66 -7.35 -8.67
C CYS A 108 6.91 -6.79 -9.34
N ASN A 109 7.03 -7.02 -10.65
CA ASN A 109 7.90 -6.27 -11.54
C ASN A 109 7.11 -5.19 -12.28
N HIS A 110 7.77 -4.41 -13.14
CA HIS A 110 7.09 -3.40 -13.95
C HIS A 110 6.06 -3.99 -14.92
N GLU A 111 6.27 -5.20 -15.45
CA GLU A 111 5.36 -5.83 -16.41
C GLU A 111 4.00 -6.07 -15.72
N ASP A 112 4.02 -6.65 -14.53
CA ASP A 112 2.83 -6.97 -13.72
C ASP A 112 1.94 -5.73 -13.51
N ILE A 113 2.54 -4.58 -13.15
CA ILE A 113 1.79 -3.35 -12.88
C ILE A 113 1.46 -2.56 -14.14
N THR A 114 2.19 -2.75 -15.24
CA THR A 114 1.90 -2.06 -16.52
C THR A 114 0.62 -2.61 -17.16
N GLU A 115 0.31 -3.89 -16.92
CA GLU A 115 -0.93 -4.52 -17.37
C GLU A 115 -2.18 -4.01 -16.63
N TRP A 116 -2.01 -3.37 -15.47
CA TRP A 116 -3.12 -2.80 -14.73
C TRP A 116 -3.56 -1.47 -15.36
N GLN A 117 -4.82 -1.40 -15.76
CA GLN A 117 -5.44 -0.21 -16.33
C GLN A 117 -5.76 0.79 -15.22
N GLU A 118 -6.89 0.66 -14.54
CA GLU A 118 -7.32 1.60 -13.48
C GLU A 118 -7.39 0.97 -12.09
N TYR A 119 -7.58 -0.35 -12.03
CA TYR A 119 -7.84 -1.08 -10.79
C TYR A 119 -6.77 -2.14 -10.58
N VAL A 120 -6.49 -2.44 -9.31
CA VAL A 120 -5.60 -3.55 -8.94
C VAL A 120 -6.09 -4.83 -9.60
N LEU A 121 -5.19 -5.53 -10.30
CA LEU A 121 -5.50 -6.75 -11.07
C LEU A 121 -6.62 -6.58 -12.12
N ASN A 122 -6.91 -5.34 -12.55
CA ASN A 122 -8.04 -5.01 -13.41
C ASN A 122 -9.41 -5.41 -12.83
N LYS A 123 -9.54 -5.45 -11.49
CA LYS A 123 -10.78 -5.82 -10.79
C LYS A 123 -11.42 -4.60 -10.13
N GLN A 124 -12.40 -3.99 -10.80
CA GLN A 124 -13.13 -2.82 -10.28
C GLN A 124 -13.82 -3.10 -8.92
N CYS A 125 -14.21 -4.34 -8.66
CA CYS A 125 -14.84 -4.77 -7.41
C CYS A 125 -13.92 -4.69 -6.19
N MET A 126 -12.59 -4.59 -6.38
CA MET A 126 -11.62 -4.47 -5.30
C MET A 126 -11.56 -3.03 -4.81
N HIS A 127 -11.88 -2.84 -3.54
CA HIS A 127 -11.74 -1.57 -2.83
C HIS A 127 -10.81 -1.79 -1.63
N LEU A 128 -9.52 -1.54 -1.84
CA LEU A 128 -8.47 -1.80 -0.86
C LEU A 128 -8.36 -0.62 0.12
N ASP A 129 -8.23 -0.96 1.39
CA ASP A 129 -7.76 -0.02 2.40
C ASP A 129 -6.23 0.14 2.28
N GLU A 130 -5.51 -0.93 1.95
CA GLU A 130 -4.06 -0.96 1.88
C GLU A 130 -3.55 -1.84 0.73
N LEU A 131 -2.69 -1.27 -0.11
CA LEU A 131 -1.92 -1.96 -1.14
C LEU A 131 -0.43 -1.81 -0.88
N ASP A 132 0.23 -2.89 -0.51
CA ASP A 132 1.69 -2.92 -0.36
C ASP A 132 2.31 -3.42 -1.66
N LEU A 133 3.17 -2.60 -2.27
CA LEU A 133 3.95 -3.01 -3.43
C LEU A 133 5.39 -3.24 -3.03
N VAL A 134 5.85 -4.47 -3.24
CA VAL A 134 7.26 -4.84 -3.10
C VAL A 134 7.84 -4.90 -4.52
N ILE A 135 8.36 -3.76 -4.98
CA ILE A 135 8.95 -3.57 -6.31
C ILE A 135 10.37 -3.02 -6.17
N SER A 136 11.31 -3.56 -6.95
CA SER A 136 12.64 -2.94 -7.06
C SER A 136 12.55 -1.74 -8.00
N LEU A 137 13.11 -0.60 -7.58
CA LEU A 137 13.26 0.58 -8.43
C LEU A 137 14.57 0.60 -9.23
N ASP A 138 15.26 -0.54 -9.31
CA ASP A 138 16.43 -0.72 -10.17
C ASP A 138 15.98 -0.54 -11.63
N GLY A 139 16.36 0.60 -12.22
CA GLY A 139 16.09 0.91 -13.63
C GLY A 139 14.86 1.77 -13.90
N SER A 140 14.90 2.48 -15.03
CA SER A 140 13.89 3.47 -15.42
C SER A 140 12.53 2.87 -15.78
N ALA A 141 12.48 1.61 -16.21
CA ALA A 141 11.22 0.94 -16.55
C ALA A 141 10.31 0.75 -15.33
N ASN A 142 10.87 0.32 -14.20
CA ASN A 142 10.14 0.14 -12.93
C ASN A 142 9.58 1.47 -12.43
N ARG A 143 10.39 2.53 -12.43
CA ARG A 143 9.92 3.86 -12.03
C ARG A 143 8.81 4.40 -12.93
N LYS A 144 8.99 4.31 -14.27
CA LYS A 144 7.96 4.74 -15.23
C LYS A 144 6.64 3.98 -15.06
N ALA A 145 6.70 2.67 -14.89
CA ALA A 145 5.52 1.84 -14.68
C ALA A 145 4.78 2.23 -13.40
N LEU A 146 5.53 2.49 -12.32
CA LEU A 146 4.99 2.93 -11.05
C LEU A 146 4.38 4.33 -11.12
N ILE A 147 5.07 5.31 -11.73
CA ILE A 147 4.53 6.66 -11.96
C ILE A 147 3.22 6.58 -12.74
N GLY A 148 3.22 5.82 -13.83
CA GLY A 148 2.01 5.59 -14.60
C GLY A 148 0.91 4.97 -13.75
N LEU A 149 1.23 4.03 -12.85
CA LEU A 149 0.26 3.38 -11.97
C LEU A 149 -0.38 4.39 -11.02
N PHE A 150 0.42 5.21 -10.33
CA PHE A 150 -0.09 6.22 -9.39
C PHE A 150 -1.07 7.21 -10.04
N ARG A 151 -0.87 7.56 -11.32
CA ARG A 151 -1.77 8.46 -12.04
C ARG A 151 -3.16 7.88 -12.33
N ARG A 152 -3.25 6.56 -12.49
CA ARG A 152 -4.48 5.88 -12.95
C ARG A 152 -5.15 5.00 -11.90
N LEU A 153 -4.42 4.63 -10.85
CA LEU A 153 -4.89 3.72 -9.80
C LEU A 153 -6.09 4.31 -9.05
N ARG A 154 -7.15 3.52 -8.95
CA ARG A 154 -8.42 3.82 -8.28
C ARG A 154 -8.76 2.76 -7.24
N ASN A 155 -9.73 3.07 -6.38
CA ASN A 155 -10.27 2.17 -5.36
C ASN A 155 -9.22 1.66 -4.35
N VAL A 156 -8.16 2.45 -4.10
CA VAL A 156 -7.14 2.16 -3.09
C VAL A 156 -7.02 3.37 -2.18
N LYS A 157 -7.21 3.20 -0.87
CA LYS A 157 -7.07 4.31 0.10
C LYS A 157 -5.62 4.63 0.39
N GLN A 158 -4.75 3.62 0.41
CA GLN A 158 -3.35 3.77 0.72
C GLN A 158 -2.49 2.80 -0.09
N VAL A 159 -1.39 3.30 -0.64
CA VAL A 159 -0.32 2.49 -1.24
C VAL A 159 0.91 2.61 -0.33
N LYS A 160 1.54 1.48 0.00
CA LYS A 160 2.84 1.46 0.68
C LYS A 160 3.90 0.89 -0.24
N LEU A 161 5.01 1.59 -0.35
CA LEU A 161 6.19 1.17 -1.09
C LEU A 161 7.34 0.98 -0.12
N LEU A 162 8.01 -0.14 -0.24
CA LEU A 162 9.15 -0.44 0.62
C LEU A 162 10.42 0.15 0.02
N PHE A 163 11.01 1.16 0.69
CA PHE A 163 12.29 1.75 0.30
C PHE A 163 13.31 1.61 1.43
N PRO A 164 14.30 0.73 1.27
CA PRO A 164 15.43 0.65 2.21
C PRO A 164 16.21 1.97 2.31
N ASP A 165 16.22 2.76 1.23
CA ASP A 165 16.89 4.05 1.13
C ASP A 165 15.86 5.18 0.94
N PRO A 166 15.77 6.15 1.87
CA PRO A 166 14.90 7.33 1.69
C PRO A 166 15.20 8.10 0.41
N HIS A 167 16.44 8.11 -0.08
CA HIS A 167 16.81 8.83 -1.30
C HIS A 167 16.08 8.30 -2.53
N GLU A 168 15.86 6.98 -2.65
CA GLU A 168 15.07 6.40 -3.74
C GLU A 168 13.61 6.85 -3.68
N CYS A 169 13.04 6.96 -2.48
CA CYS A 169 11.70 7.51 -2.28
C CYS A 169 11.64 8.95 -2.79
N ILE A 170 12.56 9.81 -2.35
CA ILE A 170 12.60 11.23 -2.73
C ILE A 170 12.75 11.40 -4.25
N GLN A 171 13.58 10.56 -4.90
CA GLN A 171 13.70 10.55 -6.36
C GLN A 171 12.36 10.21 -7.04
N LEU A 172 11.66 9.17 -6.57
CA LEU A 172 10.35 8.80 -7.11
C LEU A 172 9.33 9.93 -6.93
N ILE A 173 9.28 10.59 -5.76
CA ILE A 173 8.38 11.74 -5.55
C ILE A 173 8.71 12.86 -6.54
N GLY A 174 10.00 13.17 -6.73
CA GLY A 174 10.42 14.17 -7.71
C GLY A 174 9.99 13.81 -9.13
N GLU A 175 10.11 12.55 -9.54
CA GLU A 175 9.64 12.07 -10.84
C GLU A 175 8.10 12.11 -10.96
N LEU A 176 7.35 11.79 -9.90
CA LEU A 176 5.89 11.91 -9.85
C LEU A 176 5.43 13.36 -10.04
N LEU A 177 6.06 14.33 -9.35
CA LEU A 177 5.72 15.74 -9.46
C LEU A 177 6.05 16.32 -10.84
N LYS A 178 7.17 15.89 -11.43
CA LYS A 178 7.56 16.27 -12.81
C LYS A 178 6.57 15.74 -13.84
N GLU A 179 6.18 14.47 -13.71
CA GLU A 179 5.17 13.88 -14.60
C GLU A 179 3.81 14.56 -14.43
N ASP A 180 3.39 14.88 -13.20
CA ASP A 180 2.13 15.59 -12.95
C ASP A 180 2.11 16.97 -13.61
N HIS A 181 3.18 17.75 -13.44
CA HIS A 181 3.33 19.05 -14.10
C HIS A 181 3.29 18.91 -15.63
N PHE A 182 4.08 17.99 -16.21
CA PHE A 182 4.11 17.75 -17.65
C PHE A 182 2.71 17.41 -18.19
N GLN A 183 1.98 16.51 -17.53
CA GLN A 183 0.65 16.07 -17.97
C GLN A 183 -0.42 17.15 -17.84
N ARG A 184 -0.24 18.10 -16.91
CA ARG A 184 -1.16 19.21 -16.69
C ARG A 184 -0.96 20.37 -17.66
N TYR A 185 0.27 20.63 -18.10
CA TYR A 185 0.60 21.87 -18.82
C TYR A 185 1.33 21.67 -20.15
N ASP A 186 2.22 20.67 -20.25
CA ASP A 186 3.14 20.53 -21.39
C ASP A 186 2.72 19.43 -22.38
N ALA A 187 1.88 18.48 -21.96
CA ALA A 187 1.44 17.39 -22.81
C ALA A 187 0.62 17.91 -24.01
N PRO A 188 0.74 17.31 -25.21
CA PRO A 188 0.04 17.79 -26.41
C PRO A 188 -1.49 17.91 -26.28
N ASN A 189 -2.10 17.16 -25.35
CA ASN A 189 -3.54 17.17 -25.07
C ASN A 189 -3.86 17.61 -23.63
N ALA A 190 -2.98 18.39 -23.00
CA ALA A 190 -3.19 18.89 -21.65
C ALA A 190 -4.50 19.71 -21.50
N PRO A 191 -5.16 19.70 -20.32
CA PRO A 191 -4.74 19.03 -19.08
C PRO A 191 -5.18 17.56 -19.00
N ASN A 192 -4.24 16.67 -18.69
CA ASN A 192 -4.51 15.27 -18.36
C ASN A 192 -4.42 15.10 -16.84
N LEU A 193 -5.55 15.12 -16.14
CA LEU A 193 -5.58 14.97 -14.69
C LEU A 193 -5.41 13.51 -14.27
N GLU A 194 -4.73 13.31 -13.14
CA GLU A 194 -4.67 12.04 -12.43
C GLU A 194 -6.05 11.64 -11.88
N SER A 195 -6.28 10.35 -11.73
CA SER A 195 -7.51 9.81 -11.12
C SER A 195 -7.52 9.95 -9.60
N THR A 196 -6.34 10.02 -8.97
CA THR A 196 -6.16 10.08 -7.53
C THR A 196 -4.92 10.92 -7.24
N TRP A 197 -5.05 11.93 -6.37
CA TRP A 197 -3.88 12.64 -5.83
C TRP A 197 -3.33 11.86 -4.64
N TRP A 198 -2.01 11.84 -4.46
CA TRP A 198 -1.38 11.06 -3.40
C TRP A 198 -0.60 11.96 -2.45
N LYS A 199 -1.06 12.04 -1.20
CA LYS A 199 -0.26 12.64 -0.12
C LYS A 199 0.73 11.59 0.38
N TRP A 200 2.00 11.94 0.42
CA TRP A 200 3.05 10.98 0.76
C TRP A 200 3.71 11.31 2.10
N ASN A 201 4.29 10.29 2.73
CA ASN A 201 5.17 10.40 3.90
C ASN A 201 6.15 9.23 3.89
N TYR A 202 7.38 9.45 4.36
CA TYR A 202 8.36 8.38 4.54
C TYR A 202 8.57 8.08 6.03
N ASP A 203 8.43 6.82 6.40
CA ASP A 203 8.74 6.34 7.75
C ASP A 203 10.11 5.66 7.75
N VAL A 204 11.07 6.32 8.40
CA VAL A 204 12.48 5.89 8.49
C VAL A 204 12.64 4.58 9.27
N ASP A 205 11.80 4.36 10.29
CA ASP A 205 11.93 3.21 11.18
C ASP A 205 11.49 1.92 10.48
N SER A 206 10.38 2.01 9.75
CA SER A 206 9.78 0.90 9.02
C SER A 206 10.24 0.80 7.57
N SER A 207 10.94 1.82 7.04
CA SER A 207 11.43 1.91 5.67
C SER A 207 10.31 1.87 4.63
N TRP A 208 9.12 2.37 4.99
CA TRP A 208 7.96 2.47 4.11
C TRP A 208 7.74 3.92 3.67
N ALA A 209 7.56 4.11 2.38
CA ALA A 209 6.86 5.28 1.86
C ALA A 209 5.37 4.97 1.80
N VAL A 210 4.59 5.82 2.46
CA VAL A 210 3.15 5.72 2.55
C VAL A 210 2.53 6.80 1.67
N PHE A 211 1.67 6.40 0.76
CA PHE A 211 0.90 7.26 -0.12
C PHE A 211 -0.58 7.11 0.23
N VAL A 212 -1.22 8.19 0.67
CA VAL A 212 -2.63 8.23 1.05
C VAL A 212 -3.40 8.93 -0.07
N ALA A 213 -4.44 8.25 -0.57
CA ALA A 213 -5.31 8.77 -1.61
C ALA A 213 -6.03 10.03 -1.14
N GLN A 214 -6.13 11.00 -2.04
CA GLN A 214 -6.83 12.26 -1.90
C GLN A 214 -7.61 12.53 -3.21
N GLU A 215 -8.56 13.44 -3.14
CA GLU A 215 -9.23 13.94 -4.34
C GLU A 215 -8.21 14.57 -5.30
N PRO A 216 -8.32 14.31 -6.62
CA PRO A 216 -7.47 14.95 -7.63
C PRO A 216 -7.50 16.45 -7.51
N LYS A 217 -6.36 17.12 -7.76
CA LYS A 217 -6.37 18.58 -7.74
C LYS A 217 -7.16 19.12 -8.93
N PRO A 218 -7.94 20.20 -8.74
CA PRO A 218 -8.68 20.81 -9.82
C PRO A 218 -7.74 21.36 -10.91
N ILE A 219 -8.32 21.71 -12.06
CA ILE A 219 -7.64 22.48 -13.08
C ILE A 219 -7.37 23.88 -12.52
N MET A 220 -6.12 24.34 -12.61
CA MET A 220 -5.69 25.65 -12.15
C MET A 220 -4.58 26.20 -13.07
N ALA A 221 -4.35 27.51 -13.02
CA ALA A 221 -3.24 28.13 -13.72
C ALA A 221 -1.89 27.56 -13.25
N GLU A 222 -0.89 27.55 -14.12
CA GLU A 222 0.41 26.97 -13.82
C GLU A 222 1.08 27.68 -12.64
N GLU A 223 0.96 29.00 -12.56
CA GLU A 223 1.54 29.80 -11.47
C GLU A 223 0.96 29.41 -10.11
N ASP A 224 -0.36 29.21 -10.03
CA ASP A 224 -1.05 28.77 -8.82
C ASP A 224 -0.64 27.34 -8.43
N TYR A 225 -0.50 26.45 -9.42
CA TYR A 225 -0.02 25.09 -9.21
C TYR A 225 1.42 25.07 -8.68
N MET A 226 2.31 25.89 -9.26
CA MET A 226 3.69 25.98 -8.81
C MET A 226 3.80 26.52 -7.39
N LEU A 227 2.96 27.50 -7.01
CA LEU A 227 2.88 27.98 -5.62
C LEU A 227 2.38 26.88 -4.67
N LEU A 228 1.39 26.09 -5.09
CA LEU A 228 0.86 24.98 -4.31
C LEU A 228 1.90 23.87 -4.12
N MET A 229 2.69 23.56 -5.15
CA MET A 229 3.73 22.51 -5.13
C MET A 229 5.06 22.94 -4.51
N LYS A 230 5.29 24.24 -4.39
CA LYS A 230 6.53 24.80 -3.86
C LYS A 230 7.01 24.16 -2.54
N PRO A 231 6.17 23.95 -1.50
CA PRO A 231 6.65 23.33 -0.27
C PRO A 231 7.22 21.92 -0.45
N GLU A 232 6.60 21.10 -1.30
CA GLU A 232 7.05 19.74 -1.61
C GLU A 232 8.35 19.76 -2.42
N VAL A 233 8.44 20.66 -3.40
CA VAL A 233 9.65 20.84 -4.22
C VAL A 233 10.82 21.33 -3.38
N ASP A 234 10.59 22.33 -2.52
CA ASP A 234 11.62 22.87 -1.62
C ASP A 234 12.12 21.78 -0.65
N TYR A 235 11.21 20.96 -0.10
CA TYR A 235 11.58 19.81 0.74
C TYR A 235 12.50 18.83 -0.01
N ILE A 236 12.12 18.44 -1.23
CA ILE A 236 12.89 17.50 -2.05
C ILE A 236 14.28 18.07 -2.39
N MET A 237 14.35 19.36 -2.74
CA MET A 237 15.59 20.04 -3.07
C MET A 237 16.54 20.13 -1.87
N ASN A 238 16.02 20.51 -0.70
CA ASN A 238 16.82 20.59 0.52
C ASN A 238 17.36 19.23 0.93
N TYR A 239 16.53 18.18 0.88
CA TYR A 239 16.95 16.82 1.19
C TYR A 239 18.09 16.35 0.27
N MET A 240 18.00 16.62 -1.03
CA MET A 240 19.06 16.27 -1.97
C MET A 240 20.37 17.01 -1.65
N VAL A 241 20.31 18.32 -1.37
CA VAL A 241 21.51 19.13 -1.04
C VAL A 241 22.19 18.61 0.23
N GLU A 242 21.42 18.33 1.28
CA GLU A 242 21.95 17.81 2.56
C GLU A 242 22.61 16.44 2.38
N ALA A 243 21.96 15.52 1.66
CA ALA A 243 22.51 14.19 1.39
C ALA A 243 23.86 14.24 0.64
N TYR A 244 24.02 15.16 -0.33
CA TYR A 244 25.30 15.35 -1.03
C TYR A 244 26.39 15.95 -0.12
N SER A 245 26.02 16.77 0.88
CA SER A 245 26.97 17.36 1.83
C SER A 245 27.52 16.35 2.85
N GLU A 246 26.70 15.38 3.28
CA GLU A 246 27.12 14.31 4.18
C GLU A 246 27.99 13.24 3.47
N PHE A 247 27.69 12.93 2.21
CA PHE A 247 28.50 12.03 1.40
C PHE A 247 29.88 12.61 1.05
N SER A 248 30.02 13.93 0.94
CA SER A 248 31.30 14.57 0.66
C SER A 248 32.22 14.69 1.89
N CYS A 249 31.65 14.72 3.11
CA CYS A 249 32.43 14.72 4.36
C CYS A 249 32.84 13.32 4.87
N SER A 250 32.19 12.25 4.39
CA SER A 250 32.48 10.86 4.82
C SER A 250 33.54 10.14 3.97
N VAL A 251 34.07 10.81 2.94
CA VAL A 251 35.11 10.30 2.03
C VAL A 251 36.46 11.04 2.22
N SER A 252 36.54 11.92 3.21
CA SER A 252 37.76 12.62 3.66
C SER A 252 38.23 12.12 5.02
#